data_AF-A0A947RMI3-F1
#
_entry.id   AF-A0A947RMI3-F1
#
_cell.length_a   1.000
_cell.length_b   1.000
_cell.length_c   1.000
_cell.angle_alpha   90.00
_cell.angle_beta   90.00
_cell.angle_gamma   90.00
#
_symmetry.space_group_name_H-M   'P 1'
#
loop_
_entity.id
_entity.type
_entity.pdbx_description
1 polymer ?
#
loop_
_entity_poly.entity_id
_entity_poly.type
_entity_poly.pdbx_seq_one_letter_code
_entity_poly.pdbx_strand_id
1 'polypeptide(L)'
;MIKKGSIFVLVLLLASSCAVAGPAQDILGNLAESARSERMMSGWASIGVGAVIGVGGFLLLDDVELGTYAAIAGGLIALPGVITLAIPSEAEMACRNSCDSEIDAAMALEQMAANAKLERYISGVINVAAGVASLLFPYTYVTQYDYVYSAVVSFGMGAIDFLLPSKEERAYRSYELLASPTE
;
A
#
# COMPACT_ATOMS: atom_id res chain seq x y z
N MET A 1 40.59 -2.01 -40.42
CA MET A 1 39.34 -1.98 -41.22
C MET A 1 38.28 -2.80 -40.52
N ILE A 2 37.56 -2.21 -39.56
CA ILE A 2 36.46 -2.86 -38.85
C ILE A 2 35.27 -2.91 -39.83
N LYS A 3 34.82 -4.13 -40.17
CA LYS A 3 33.78 -4.38 -41.18
C LYS A 3 32.49 -3.67 -40.78
N LYS A 4 32.05 -2.69 -41.58
CA LYS A 4 30.77 -1.97 -41.45
C LYS A 4 29.55 -2.90 -41.29
N GLY A 5 29.64 -4.15 -41.77
CA GLY A 5 28.60 -5.17 -41.57
C GLY A 5 28.42 -5.63 -40.11
N SER A 6 29.45 -5.55 -39.26
CA SER A 6 29.34 -5.98 -37.85
C SER A 6 28.54 -4.98 -36.99
N ILE A 7 28.56 -3.69 -37.36
CA ILE A 7 27.79 -2.64 -36.67
C ILE A 7 26.31 -2.78 -37.02
N PHE A 8 25.98 -3.12 -38.27
CA PHE A 8 24.59 -3.29 -38.71
C PHE A 8 23.90 -4.48 -38.03
N VAL A 9 24.63 -5.59 -37.83
CA VAL A 9 24.12 -6.77 -37.09
C VAL A 9 23.94 -6.48 -35.60
N LEU A 10 24.84 -5.69 -34.99
CA LEU A 10 24.72 -5.28 -33.59
C LEU A 10 23.50 -4.35 -33.37
N VAL A 11 23.24 -3.42 -34.29
CA VAL A 11 22.08 -2.52 -34.24
C VAL A 11 20.76 -3.27 -34.47
N LEU A 12 20.74 -4.27 -35.36
CA LEU A 12 19.57 -5.13 -35.56
C LEU A 12 19.31 -6.06 -34.37
N LEU A 13 20.34 -6.59 -33.72
CA LEU A 13 20.21 -7.38 -32.48
C LEU A 13 19.75 -6.53 -31.28
N LEU A 14 20.18 -5.26 -31.20
CA LEU A 14 19.71 -4.30 -30.19
C LEU A 14 18.27 -3.83 -30.45
N ALA A 15 17.82 -3.81 -31.70
CA ALA A 15 16.43 -3.44 -32.05
C ALA A 15 15.42 -4.58 -31.79
N SER A 16 15.85 -5.84 -31.81
CA SER A 16 14.98 -7.00 -31.54
C SER A 16 14.66 -7.25 -30.06
N SER A 17 15.25 -6.49 -29.14
CA SER A 17 14.98 -6.60 -27.70
C SER A 17 14.01 -5.55 -27.14
N CYS A 18 13.40 -4.73 -28.00
CA CYS A 18 12.24 -3.94 -27.61
C CYS A 18 11.01 -4.85 -27.56
N ALA A 19 10.99 -5.78 -26.60
CA ALA A 19 9.76 -6.43 -26.20
C ALA A 19 8.82 -5.32 -25.72
N VAL A 20 7.77 -5.06 -26.49
CA VAL A 20 6.69 -4.16 -26.07
C VAL A 20 6.07 -4.83 -24.86
N ALA A 21 6.19 -4.21 -23.69
CA ALA A 21 5.58 -4.69 -22.47
C ALA A 21 4.08 -4.88 -22.71
N GLY A 22 3.53 -6.01 -22.30
CA GLY A 22 2.11 -6.28 -22.40
C GLY A 22 1.31 -5.48 -21.35
N PRO A 23 -0.02 -5.44 -21.50
CA PRO A 23 -0.89 -4.67 -20.61
C PRO A 23 -0.80 -5.08 -19.13
N ALA A 24 -0.56 -6.37 -18.82
CA ALA A 24 -0.36 -6.81 -17.45
C ALA A 24 0.95 -6.27 -16.86
N GLN A 25 2.04 -6.28 -17.65
CA GLN A 25 3.33 -5.74 -17.21
C GLN A 25 3.24 -4.25 -16.89
N ASP A 26 2.57 -3.47 -17.75
CA ASP A 26 2.39 -2.03 -17.54
C ASP A 26 1.52 -1.74 -16.30
N ILE A 27 0.42 -2.48 -16.11
CA ILE A 27 -0.47 -2.30 -14.96
C ILE A 27 0.23 -2.70 -13.66
N LEU A 28 0.93 -3.84 -13.63
CA LEU A 28 1.66 -4.30 -12.46
C LEU A 28 2.82 -3.36 -12.12
N GLY A 29 3.53 -2.86 -13.14
CA GLY A 29 4.59 -1.86 -12.98
C GLY A 29 4.07 -0.57 -12.37
N ASN A 30 2.97 -0.03 -12.90
CA ASN A 30 2.32 1.16 -12.34
C ASN A 30 1.82 0.96 -10.92
N LEU A 31 1.26 -0.22 -10.61
CA LEU A 31 0.81 -0.57 -9.27
C LEU A 31 1.98 -0.63 -8.29
N ALA A 32 3.11 -1.24 -8.70
CA ALA A 32 4.32 -1.31 -7.92
C ALA A 32 4.94 0.07 -7.66
N GLU A 33 5.00 0.93 -8.68
CA GLU A 33 5.52 2.30 -8.54
C GLU A 33 4.62 3.16 -7.65
N SER A 34 3.31 3.07 -7.81
CA SER A 34 2.33 3.73 -6.94
C SER A 34 2.49 3.26 -5.49
N ALA A 35 2.57 1.95 -5.25
CA ALA A 35 2.73 1.39 -3.91
C ALA A 35 4.06 1.81 -3.26
N ARG A 36 5.13 1.87 -4.05
CA ARG A 36 6.44 2.37 -3.61
C ARG A 36 6.38 3.84 -3.19
N SER A 37 5.74 4.68 -4.01
CA SER A 37 5.58 6.11 -3.72
C SER A 37 4.77 6.33 -2.44
N GLU A 38 3.65 5.62 -2.27
CA GLU A 38 2.82 5.67 -1.07
C GLU A 38 3.58 5.20 0.18
N ARG A 39 4.33 4.11 0.07
CA ARG A 39 5.21 3.60 1.14
C ARG A 39 6.28 4.61 1.53
N MET A 40 6.94 5.24 0.56
CA MET A 40 7.94 6.28 0.82
C MET A 40 7.30 7.50 1.51
N MET A 41 6.18 7.98 0.98
CA MET A 41 5.50 9.16 1.50
C MET A 41 4.98 8.93 2.93
N SER A 42 4.27 7.83 3.17
CA SER A 42 3.74 7.47 4.49
C SER A 42 4.85 7.23 5.50
N GLY A 43 5.92 6.54 5.10
CA GLY A 43 7.09 6.29 5.93
C GLY A 43 7.78 7.58 6.37
N TRP A 44 8.07 8.48 5.44
CA TRP A 44 8.68 9.78 5.75
C TRP A 44 7.74 10.69 6.55
N ALA A 45 6.44 10.66 6.28
CA ALA A 45 5.47 11.42 7.06
C ALA A 45 5.44 10.97 8.53
N SER A 46 5.37 9.66 8.78
CA SER A 46 5.39 9.11 10.15
C SER A 46 6.69 9.44 10.88
N ILE A 47 7.86 9.30 10.21
CA ILE A 47 9.15 9.69 10.79
C ILE A 47 9.19 11.19 11.07
N GLY A 48 8.71 12.02 10.14
CA GLY A 48 8.68 13.47 10.31
C GLY A 48 7.82 13.89 11.51
N VAL A 49 6.62 13.34 11.64
CA VAL A 49 5.74 13.60 12.79
C VAL A 49 6.38 13.12 14.08
N GLY A 50 6.94 11.90 14.09
CA GLY A 50 7.63 11.36 15.26
C GLY A 50 8.86 12.18 15.67
N ALA A 51 9.62 12.70 14.71
CA ALA A 51 10.76 13.57 14.97
C ALA A 51 10.33 14.94 15.53
N VAL A 52 9.24 15.53 15.00
CA VAL A 52 8.69 16.78 15.53
C VAL A 52 8.22 16.60 16.96
N ILE A 53 7.48 15.52 17.26
CA ILE A 53 7.02 15.23 18.63
C ILE A 53 8.20 14.90 19.54
N GLY A 54 9.14 14.08 19.06
CA GLY A 54 10.28 13.61 19.83
C GLY A 54 11.27 14.70 20.15
N VAL A 55 11.90 15.27 19.12
CA VAL A 55 12.94 16.31 19.27
C VAL A 55 12.31 17.63 19.69
N GLY A 56 11.20 18.04 19.06
CA GLY A 56 10.52 19.27 19.40
C GLY A 56 9.93 19.23 20.82
N GLY A 57 9.28 18.13 21.19
CA GLY A 57 8.76 17.96 22.54
C GLY A 57 9.87 17.79 23.59
N PHE A 58 10.99 17.14 23.27
CA PHE A 58 12.14 17.07 24.18
C PHE A 58 12.65 18.48 24.51
N LEU A 59 12.89 19.32 23.49
CA LEU A 59 13.41 20.67 23.68
C LEU A 59 12.42 21.63 24.36
N LEU A 60 11.12 21.46 24.11
CA LEU A 60 10.09 22.36 24.65
C LEU A 60 9.59 21.98 26.04
N LEU A 61 9.74 20.70 26.44
CA LEU A 61 9.19 20.16 27.69
C LEU A 61 10.28 19.71 28.68
N ASP A 62 11.55 19.97 28.38
CA ASP A 62 12.66 19.64 29.28
C ASP A 62 12.54 20.38 30.62
N ASP A 63 12.11 21.64 30.58
CA ASP A 63 11.93 22.51 31.76
C ASP A 63 10.92 21.95 32.79
N VAL A 64 10.06 21.02 32.38
CA VAL A 64 9.06 20.34 33.23
C VAL A 64 9.36 18.85 33.41
N GLU A 65 10.59 18.42 33.12
CA GLU A 65 11.08 17.03 33.21
C GLU A 65 10.29 16.02 32.35
N LEU A 66 9.52 16.51 31.37
CA LEU A 66 8.73 15.67 30.45
C LEU A 66 9.44 15.45 29.11
N GLY A 67 10.61 16.06 28.89
CA GLY A 67 11.35 15.96 27.63
C GLY A 67 11.64 14.51 27.21
N THR A 68 12.08 13.67 28.16
CA THR A 68 12.35 12.24 27.90
C THR A 68 11.09 11.48 27.47
N TYR A 69 9.92 11.80 28.04
CA TYR A 69 8.66 11.18 27.64
C TYR A 69 8.24 11.58 26.22
N ALA A 70 8.45 12.84 25.85
CA ALA A 70 8.21 13.31 24.49
C ALA A 70 9.12 12.60 23.49
N ALA A 71 10.41 12.41 23.80
CA ALA A 71 11.35 11.68 22.97
C ALA A 71 10.91 10.22 22.75
N ILE A 72 10.47 9.52 23.80
CA ILE A 72 9.96 8.14 23.70
C ILE A 72 8.67 8.09 22.86
N ALA A 73 7.73 9.00 23.11
CA ALA A 73 6.47 9.08 22.35
C ALA A 73 6.74 9.35 20.86
N GLY A 74 7.64 10.28 20.55
CA GLY A 74 8.08 10.57 19.18
C GLY A 74 8.74 9.37 18.50
N GLY A 75 9.60 8.64 19.24
CA GLY A 75 10.21 7.39 18.75
C GLY A 75 9.18 6.31 18.42
N LEU A 76 8.17 6.12 19.29
CA LEU A 76 7.08 5.17 19.04
C LEU A 76 6.23 5.56 17.82
N ILE A 77 6.05 6.84 17.56
CA ILE A 77 5.30 7.33 16.39
C ILE A 77 6.13 7.22 15.10
N ALA A 78 7.45 7.40 15.16
CA ALA A 78 8.34 7.25 14.01
C ALA A 78 8.57 5.79 13.61
N LEU A 79 8.50 4.86 14.57
CA LEU A 79 8.87 3.45 14.38
C LEU A 79 8.04 2.73 13.31
N PRO A 80 6.70 2.87 13.23
CA PRO A 80 5.92 2.34 12.12
C PRO A 80 6.44 2.83 10.76
N GLY A 81 6.75 4.13 10.62
CA GLY A 81 7.28 4.70 9.38
C GLY A 81 8.62 4.09 8.97
N VAL A 82 9.52 3.84 9.93
CA VAL A 82 10.79 3.15 9.66
C VAL A 82 10.55 1.72 9.15
N ILE A 83 9.63 0.98 9.77
CA ILE A 83 9.28 -0.38 9.35
C ILE A 83 8.68 -0.37 7.94
N THR A 84 7.75 0.55 7.67
CA THR A 84 7.14 0.72 6.36
C THR A 84 8.17 1.06 5.27
N LEU A 85 9.22 1.84 5.58
CA LEU A 85 10.29 2.11 4.62
C LEU A 85 11.21 0.91 4.37
N ALA A 86 11.34 0.00 5.34
CA ALA A 86 12.22 -1.16 5.22
C ALA A 86 11.58 -2.30 4.41
N ILE A 87 10.26 -2.50 4.53
CA ILE A 87 9.57 -3.65 3.96
C ILE A 87 8.91 -3.24 2.62
N PRO A 88 9.33 -3.79 1.47
CA PRO A 88 8.68 -3.51 0.19
C PRO A 88 7.23 -4.00 0.18
N SER A 89 6.37 -3.34 -0.59
CA SER A 89 4.97 -3.76 -0.74
C SER A 89 4.84 -5.08 -1.53
N GLU A 90 3.69 -5.74 -1.41
CA GLU A 90 3.38 -6.94 -2.22
C GLU A 90 3.47 -6.65 -3.71
N ALA A 91 3.02 -5.46 -4.15
CA ALA A 91 3.13 -5.01 -5.54
C ALA A 91 4.60 -4.86 -5.99
N GLU A 92 5.46 -4.27 -5.15
CA GLU A 92 6.90 -4.14 -5.42
C GLU A 92 7.59 -5.51 -5.52
N MET A 93 7.19 -6.47 -4.68
CA MET A 93 7.72 -7.83 -4.71
C MET A 93 7.21 -8.63 -5.91
N ALA A 94 5.92 -8.53 -6.23
CA ALA A 94 5.30 -9.18 -7.37
C ALA A 94 5.91 -8.69 -8.69
N CYS A 95 6.05 -7.37 -8.88
CA CYS A 95 6.68 -6.85 -10.09
C CYS A 95 8.14 -7.26 -10.21
N ARG A 96 8.90 -7.27 -9.11
CA ARG A 96 10.31 -7.72 -9.14
C ARG A 96 10.48 -9.15 -9.66
N ASN A 97 9.50 -10.01 -9.43
CA ASN A 97 9.57 -11.43 -9.79
C ASN A 97 8.89 -11.75 -11.13
N SER A 98 7.92 -10.92 -11.54
CA SER A 98 6.96 -11.28 -12.61
C SER A 98 6.79 -10.22 -13.70
N CYS A 99 7.38 -9.01 -13.57
CA CYS A 99 7.23 -7.95 -14.58
C CYS A 99 7.99 -8.21 -15.89
N ASP A 100 8.80 -9.28 -16.00
CA ASP A 100 9.53 -9.62 -17.22
C ASP A 100 8.69 -10.44 -18.21
N SER A 101 7.52 -10.94 -17.80
CA SER A 101 6.65 -11.83 -18.57
C SER A 101 5.19 -11.43 -18.41
N GLU A 102 4.47 -11.27 -19.51
CA GLU A 102 3.05 -10.91 -19.51
C GLU A 102 2.19 -11.93 -18.77
N ILE A 103 2.47 -13.22 -18.96
CA ILE A 103 1.71 -14.30 -18.32
C ILE A 103 1.94 -14.29 -16.80
N ASP A 104 3.19 -14.11 -16.38
CA ASP A 104 3.53 -14.10 -14.95
C ASP A 104 3.00 -12.83 -14.27
N ALA A 105 3.04 -11.68 -14.97
CA ALA A 105 2.45 -10.44 -14.49
C ALA A 105 0.92 -10.55 -14.34
N ALA A 106 0.25 -11.19 -15.30
CA ALA A 106 -1.20 -11.42 -15.24
C ALA A 106 -1.59 -12.32 -14.05
N MET A 107 -0.87 -13.43 -13.85
CA MET A 107 -1.09 -14.32 -12.69
C MET A 107 -0.83 -13.61 -11.37
N ALA A 108 0.22 -12.78 -11.30
CA ALA A 108 0.53 -12.00 -10.10
C ALA A 108 -0.58 -10.98 -9.79
N LEU A 109 -1.11 -10.28 -10.80
CA LEU A 109 -2.23 -9.35 -10.64
C LEU A 109 -3.51 -10.05 -10.17
N GLU A 110 -3.83 -11.22 -10.74
CA GLU A 110 -4.99 -12.01 -10.33
C GLU A 110 -4.86 -12.44 -8.86
N GLN A 111 -3.69 -12.97 -8.48
CA GLN A 111 -3.43 -13.40 -7.12
C GLN A 111 -3.51 -12.24 -6.12
N MET A 112 -2.93 -11.09 -6.45
CA MET A 112 -3.00 -9.88 -5.62
C MET A 112 -4.44 -9.39 -5.47
N ALA A 113 -5.23 -9.37 -6.55
CA ALA A 113 -6.64 -8.99 -6.49
C ALA A 113 -7.46 -9.96 -5.62
N ALA A 114 -7.19 -11.27 -5.71
CA ALA A 114 -7.86 -12.27 -4.89
C ALA A 114 -7.51 -12.11 -3.39
N ASN A 115 -6.24 -11.90 -3.07
CA ASN A 115 -5.78 -11.66 -1.70
C ASN A 115 -6.36 -10.36 -1.13
N ALA A 116 -6.27 -9.26 -1.87
CA ALA A 116 -6.80 -7.96 -1.45
C ALA A 116 -8.32 -8.00 -1.24
N LYS A 117 -9.04 -8.75 -2.08
CA LYS A 117 -10.47 -9.01 -1.88
C LYS A 117 -10.73 -9.76 -0.58
N LEU A 118 -9.98 -10.84 -0.32
CA LEU A 118 -10.13 -11.62 0.92
C LEU A 118 -9.85 -10.77 2.16
N GLU A 119 -8.75 -10.02 2.18
CA GLU A 119 -8.39 -9.12 3.28
C GLU A 119 -9.47 -8.08 3.54
N ARG A 120 -9.98 -7.48 2.46
CA ARG A 120 -11.09 -6.53 2.52
C ARG A 120 -12.35 -7.14 3.15
N TYR A 121 -12.72 -8.36 2.80
CA TYR A 121 -13.86 -9.04 3.45
C TYR A 121 -13.60 -9.34 4.93
N ILE A 122 -12.40 -9.82 5.27
CA ILE A 122 -12.03 -10.10 6.66
C ILE A 122 -12.06 -8.82 7.50
N SER A 123 -11.45 -7.75 6.99
CA SER A 123 -11.49 -6.40 7.60
C SER A 123 -12.93 -5.93 7.80
N GLY A 124 -13.76 -6.04 6.77
CA GLY A 124 -15.17 -5.64 6.85
C GLY A 124 -15.95 -6.43 7.91
N VAL A 125 -15.71 -7.74 8.02
CA VAL A 125 -16.35 -8.59 9.06
C VAL A 125 -15.89 -8.18 10.45
N ILE A 126 -14.59 -7.94 10.63
CA ILE A 126 -14.02 -7.50 11.92
C ILE A 126 -14.60 -6.14 12.33
N ASN A 127 -14.68 -5.19 11.40
CA ASN A 127 -15.24 -3.87 11.62
C ASN A 127 -16.73 -3.93 12.00
N VAL A 128 -17.53 -4.75 11.31
CA VAL A 128 -18.93 -4.97 11.70
C VAL A 128 -19.02 -5.62 13.08
N ALA A 129 -18.20 -6.63 13.37
CA ALA A 129 -18.19 -7.29 14.68
C ALA A 129 -17.80 -6.31 15.81
N ALA A 130 -16.82 -5.43 15.58
CA ALA A 130 -16.42 -4.38 16.51
C ALA A 130 -17.56 -3.37 16.75
N GLY A 131 -18.31 -3.01 15.69
CA GLY A 131 -19.49 -2.16 15.81
C GLY A 131 -20.59 -2.79 16.65
N VAL A 132 -20.90 -4.08 16.42
CA VAL A 132 -21.85 -4.84 17.22
C VAL A 132 -21.38 -4.96 18.68
N ALA A 133 -20.11 -5.29 18.91
CA ALA A 133 -19.55 -5.39 20.25
C ALA A 133 -19.62 -4.05 21.00
N SER A 134 -19.36 -2.93 20.33
CA SER A 134 -19.47 -1.59 20.92
C SER A 134 -20.90 -1.31 21.40
N LEU A 135 -21.92 -1.77 20.70
CA LEU A 135 -23.33 -1.62 21.12
C LEU A 135 -23.74 -2.58 22.24
N LEU A 136 -23.20 -3.80 22.27
CA LEU A 136 -23.50 -4.80 23.29
C LEU A 136 -22.78 -4.56 24.62
N PHE A 137 -21.58 -3.98 24.57
CA PHE A 137 -20.73 -3.71 25.73
C PHE A 137 -20.44 -2.20 25.80
N PRO A 138 -21.41 -1.39 26.25
CA PRO A 138 -21.27 0.06 26.25
C PRO A 138 -20.17 0.51 27.22
N TYR A 139 -19.36 1.46 26.75
CA TYR A 139 -18.28 2.07 27.50
C TYR A 139 -18.34 3.60 27.39
N THR A 140 -17.70 4.24 28.35
CA THR A 140 -17.68 5.70 28.55
C THR A 140 -16.29 6.10 28.98
N TYR A 141 -15.49 6.67 28.06
CA TYR A 141 -14.17 7.18 28.37
C TYR A 141 -14.18 8.71 28.47
N VAL A 142 -14.77 9.38 27.48
CA VAL A 142 -14.84 10.83 27.33
C VAL A 142 -16.28 11.31 27.34
N THR A 143 -17.19 10.64 26.62
CA THR A 143 -18.61 11.03 26.54
C THR A 143 -19.54 9.85 26.76
N GLN A 144 -20.78 10.14 27.17
CA GLN A 144 -21.85 9.13 27.31
C GLN A 144 -22.24 8.42 26.00
N TYR A 145 -21.71 8.85 24.86
CA TYR A 145 -22.01 8.30 23.54
C TYR A 145 -20.80 7.67 22.85
N ASP A 146 -19.68 7.47 23.55
CA ASP A 146 -18.45 6.92 22.95
C ASP A 146 -18.68 5.57 22.26
N TYR A 147 -19.48 4.70 22.89
CA TYR A 147 -19.85 3.40 22.31
C TYR A 147 -20.67 3.54 21.02
N VAL A 148 -21.51 4.58 20.90
CA VAL A 148 -22.29 4.87 19.68
C VAL A 148 -21.37 5.39 18.59
N TYR A 149 -20.46 6.32 18.91
CA TYR A 149 -19.49 6.83 17.94
C TYR A 149 -18.59 5.71 17.40
N SER A 150 -18.10 4.84 18.29
CA SER A 150 -17.34 3.65 17.91
C SER A 150 -18.14 2.71 17.01
N ALA A 151 -19.42 2.48 17.33
CA ALA A 151 -20.28 1.65 16.50
C ALA A 151 -20.48 2.26 15.10
N VAL A 152 -20.78 3.55 15.00
CA VAL A 152 -20.96 4.24 13.72
C VAL A 152 -19.68 4.20 12.88
N VAL A 153 -18.52 4.50 13.49
CA VAL A 153 -17.23 4.44 12.80
C VAL A 153 -16.94 3.02 12.31
N SER A 154 -17.13 2.01 13.17
CA SER A 154 -16.84 0.62 12.81
C SER A 154 -17.78 0.11 11.71
N PHE A 155 -19.08 0.41 11.76
CA PHE A 155 -19.99 0.06 10.67
C PHE A 155 -19.69 0.83 9.38
N GLY A 156 -19.30 2.10 9.49
CA GLY A 156 -18.87 2.90 8.35
C GLY A 156 -17.66 2.32 7.65
N MET A 157 -16.62 1.94 8.42
CA MET A 157 -15.43 1.27 7.91
C MET A 157 -15.77 -0.09 7.30
N GLY A 158 -16.63 -0.88 7.96
CA GLY A 158 -17.10 -2.16 7.40
C GLY A 158 -17.85 -1.99 6.08
N ALA A 159 -18.68 -0.95 5.94
CA ALA A 159 -19.36 -0.63 4.69
C ALA A 159 -18.38 -0.22 3.59
N ILE A 160 -17.37 0.60 3.91
CA ILE A 160 -16.29 0.96 3.00
C ILE A 160 -15.57 -0.30 2.53
N ASP A 161 -15.18 -1.16 3.47
CA ASP A 161 -14.51 -2.42 3.16
C ASP A 161 -15.38 -3.27 2.25
N PHE A 162 -16.67 -3.47 2.49
CA PHE A 162 -17.48 -4.32 1.61
C PHE A 162 -17.79 -3.71 0.23
N LEU A 163 -17.89 -2.39 0.12
CA LEU A 163 -18.39 -1.72 -1.08
C LEU A 163 -17.28 -1.19 -1.99
N LEU A 164 -16.14 -0.76 -1.45
CA LEU A 164 -15.08 -0.13 -2.23
C LEU A 164 -13.99 -1.14 -2.57
N PRO A 165 -13.81 -1.50 -3.86
CA PRO A 165 -12.75 -2.42 -4.25
C PRO A 165 -11.37 -1.82 -3.98
N SER A 166 -10.44 -2.71 -3.61
CA SER A 166 -9.02 -2.39 -3.39
C SER A 166 -8.34 -1.83 -4.64
N LYS A 167 -7.12 -1.32 -4.51
CA LYS A 167 -6.35 -0.79 -5.67
C LYS A 167 -5.99 -1.96 -6.61
N GLU A 168 -5.68 -3.11 -6.03
CA GLU A 168 -5.33 -4.37 -6.66
C GLU A 168 -6.52 -4.94 -7.45
N GLU A 169 -7.72 -5.00 -6.84
CA GLU A 169 -8.96 -5.40 -7.54
C GLU A 169 -9.26 -4.49 -8.75
N ARG A 170 -9.01 -3.18 -8.62
CA ARG A 170 -9.20 -2.21 -9.72
C ARG A 170 -8.15 -2.36 -10.81
N ALA A 171 -6.90 -2.63 -10.44
CA ALA A 171 -5.81 -2.88 -11.38
C ALA A 171 -6.09 -4.14 -12.22
N TYR A 172 -6.47 -5.23 -11.57
CA TYR A 172 -6.82 -6.48 -12.26
C TYR A 172 -8.04 -6.32 -13.18
N ARG A 173 -9.10 -5.62 -12.74
CA ARG A 173 -10.24 -5.30 -13.61
C ARG A 173 -9.82 -4.48 -14.84
N SER A 174 -8.89 -3.54 -14.67
CA SER A 174 -8.39 -2.73 -15.78
C SER A 174 -7.62 -3.59 -16.78
N TYR A 175 -6.86 -4.58 -16.29
CA TYR A 175 -6.21 -5.58 -17.13
C TYR A 175 -7.23 -6.42 -17.90
N GLU A 176 -8.27 -6.95 -17.24
CA GLU A 176 -9.33 -7.73 -17.91
C GLU A 176 -10.02 -6.96 -19.04
N LEU A 177 -10.23 -5.64 -18.86
CA LEU A 177 -10.82 -4.77 -19.88
C LEU A 177 -9.89 -4.49 -21.07
N LEU A 178 -8.57 -4.56 -20.87
CA LEU A 178 -7.58 -4.39 -21.94
C LEU A 178 -7.26 -5.71 -22.64
N ALA A 179 -7.36 -6.83 -21.92
CA ALA A 179 -7.11 -8.17 -22.42
C ALA A 179 -8.33 -8.80 -23.13
N SER A 180 -9.53 -8.25 -22.92
CA SER A 180 -10.73 -8.73 -23.61
C SER A 180 -10.65 -8.39 -25.11
N PRO A 181 -10.87 -9.37 -26.01
CA PRO A 181 -10.97 -9.08 -27.43
C PRO A 181 -12.16 -8.16 -27.64
N THR A 182 -11.94 -7.02 -28.30
CA THR A 182 -13.03 -6.16 -28.79
C THR A 182 -13.91 -7.01 -29.71
N GLU A 183 -15.13 -7.33 -29.27
CA GLU A 183 -16.18 -7.86 -30.16
C GLU A 183 -16.57 -6.83 -31.23
#